data_AF-A0A2D8I084-F1
#
_entry.id   AF-A0A2D8I084-F1
#
_cell.length_a   1.000
_cell.length_b   1.000
_cell.length_c   1.000
_cell.angle_alpha   90.00
_cell.angle_beta   90.00
_cell.angle_gamma   90.00
#
_symmetry.space_group_name_H-M   'P 1'
#
loop_
_entity.id
_entity.type
_entity.pdbx_description
1 polymer ?
#
loop_
_entity_poly.entity_id
_entity_poly.type
_entity_poly.pdbx_seq_one_letter_code
_entity_poly.pdbx_strand_id
1 'polypeptide(L)'
;MKISPIIVVLLAVILSVVSAGIMVVLNYDALFKPKPEIKAEFTSVEFDADDTSYSPAETHSMNQLSKELAALKEKLLDRENELDARESAIAMDLEALEKQKKEMNQIREDLAARLADFEARQGQDLSEEKLKEYKDTSKRWVEMGPEVASVEIQNWRQKRRFEEALSIFELLKAEDKAPIISFMLNSDDDALIELADALAMRDRGLLPSLDLDELSPN
;
A
#
# COMPACT_ATOMS: atom_id res chain seq x y z
N MET A 1 11.17 13.57 -33.80
CA MET A 1 11.04 12.33 -34.60
C MET A 1 10.44 11.26 -33.71
N LYS A 2 9.28 10.68 -34.04
CA LYS A 2 8.70 9.56 -33.29
C LYS A 2 9.30 8.26 -33.84
N ILE A 3 10.27 7.69 -33.14
CA ILE A 3 10.87 6.40 -33.53
C ILE A 3 9.90 5.30 -33.11
N SER A 4 9.56 4.41 -34.05
CA SER A 4 8.62 3.31 -33.80
C SER A 4 9.15 2.37 -32.72
N PRO A 5 8.33 1.93 -31.74
CA PRO A 5 8.75 1.00 -30.69
C PRO A 5 9.40 -0.28 -31.23
N ILE A 6 8.95 -0.75 -32.39
CA ILE A 6 9.49 -1.95 -33.05
C ILE A 6 10.98 -1.78 -33.41
N ILE A 7 11.38 -0.57 -33.84
CA ILE A 7 12.76 -0.26 -34.23
C ILE A 7 13.66 -0.28 -32.99
N VAL A 8 13.15 0.19 -31.84
CA VAL A 8 13.90 0.17 -30.57
C VAL A 8 14.13 -1.27 -30.09
N VAL A 9 13.11 -2.12 -30.19
CA VAL A 9 13.22 -3.55 -29.83
C VAL A 9 14.22 -4.26 -30.74
N LEU A 10 14.17 -4.01 -32.06
CA LEU A 10 15.13 -4.59 -33.02
C LEU A 10 16.57 -4.19 -32.72
N LEU A 11 16.81 -2.90 -32.42
CA LEU A 11 18.12 -2.40 -32.03
C LEU A 11 18.64 -3.05 -30.74
N ALA A 12 17.78 -3.20 -29.73
CA ALA A 12 18.15 -3.83 -28.46
C ALA A 12 18.53 -5.31 -28.65
N VAL A 13 17.78 -6.05 -29.47
CA VAL A 13 18.08 -7.47 -29.77
C VAL A 13 19.42 -7.59 -30.50
N ILE A 14 19.68 -6.74 -31.50
CA ILE A 14 20.95 -6.76 -32.24
C ILE A 14 22.12 -6.44 -31.31
N LEU A 15 22.00 -5.41 -30.46
CA LEU A 15 23.05 -5.04 -29.51
C LEU A 15 23.32 -6.18 -28.50
N SER A 16 22.29 -6.87 -28.03
CA SER A 16 22.43 -8.01 -27.13
C SER A 16 23.21 -9.15 -27.78
N VAL A 17 22.85 -9.55 -29.00
CA VAL A 17 23.52 -10.65 -29.71
C VAL A 17 24.99 -10.32 -30.01
N VAL A 18 25.27 -9.07 -30.41
CA VAL A 18 26.64 -8.62 -30.67
C VAL A 18 27.48 -8.63 -29.39
N SER A 19 26.94 -8.14 -28.26
CA SER A 19 27.66 -8.11 -26.99
C SER A 19 28.00 -9.51 -26.47
N ALA A 20 27.08 -10.46 -26.61
CA ALA A 20 27.30 -11.87 -26.24
C ALA A 20 28.35 -12.52 -27.14
N GLY A 21 28.29 -12.27 -28.46
CA GLY A 21 29.29 -12.78 -29.40
C GLY A 21 30.71 -12.27 -29.09
N ILE A 22 30.85 -10.98 -28.77
CA ILE A 22 32.14 -10.38 -28.39
C ILE A 22 32.68 -11.01 -27.10
N MET A 23 31.83 -11.21 -26.08
CA MET A 23 32.23 -11.86 -24.83
C MET A 23 32.74 -13.30 -25.02
N VAL A 24 32.09 -14.06 -25.91
CA VAL A 24 32.53 -15.43 -26.24
C VAL A 24 33.88 -15.43 -26.96
N VAL A 25 34.11 -14.48 -27.86
CA VAL A 25 35.41 -14.36 -28.56
C VAL A 25 36.52 -13.95 -27.59
N LEU A 26 36.27 -12.98 -26.70
CA LEU A 26 37.26 -12.52 -25.72
C LEU A 26 37.64 -13.59 -24.71
N ASN A 27 36.69 -14.47 -24.35
CA ASN A 27 36.90 -15.55 -23.36
C ASN A 27 36.99 -16.94 -23.99
N TYR A 28 37.23 -17.04 -25.30
CA TYR A 28 37.22 -18.30 -26.03
C TYR A 28 38.20 -19.33 -25.41
N ASP A 29 39.40 -18.86 -25.05
CA ASP A 29 40.43 -19.70 -24.46
C ASP A 29 40.04 -20.24 -23.08
N ALA A 30 39.35 -19.44 -22.26
CA ALA A 30 38.92 -19.87 -20.93
C ALA A 30 37.69 -20.80 -20.99
N LEU A 31 36.82 -20.61 -21.98
CA LEU A 31 35.59 -21.38 -22.16
C LEU A 31 35.80 -22.71 -22.88
N PHE A 32 36.77 -22.79 -23.80
CA PHE A 32 36.92 -23.93 -24.70
C PHE A 32 38.25 -24.67 -24.62
N LYS A 33 39.29 -24.14 -23.96
CA LYS A 33 40.52 -24.93 -23.75
C LYS A 33 40.39 -25.84 -22.53
N PRO A 34 40.73 -27.14 -22.63
CA PRO A 34 40.79 -28.03 -21.48
C PRO A 34 41.90 -27.57 -20.53
N LYS A 35 41.59 -27.52 -19.22
CA LYS A 35 42.58 -27.16 -18.19
C LYS A 35 43.76 -28.16 -18.22
N PRO A 36 45.01 -27.71 -18.14
CA PRO A 36 46.17 -28.59 -18.20
C PRO A 36 46.22 -29.50 -16.97
N GLU A 37 46.35 -30.81 -17.19
CA GLU A 37 46.55 -31.80 -16.14
C GLU A 37 47.98 -31.69 -15.60
N ILE A 38 48.13 -31.15 -14.40
CA ILE A 38 49.41 -31.12 -13.68
C ILE A 38 49.64 -32.51 -13.10
N LYS A 39 50.55 -33.29 -13.68
CA LYS A 39 51.03 -34.54 -13.06
C LYS A 39 51.90 -34.17 -11.86
N ALA A 40 51.44 -34.52 -10.67
CA ALA A 40 52.20 -34.35 -9.44
C ALA A 40 53.34 -35.36 -9.39
N GLU A 41 54.56 -34.92 -9.69
CA GLU A 41 55.77 -35.67 -9.35
C GLU A 41 56.19 -35.30 -7.92
N PHE A 42 56.01 -36.24 -7.00
CA PHE A 42 56.47 -36.09 -5.62
C PHE A 42 57.98 -36.38 -5.57
N THR A 43 58.78 -35.36 -5.28
CA THR A 43 60.17 -35.53 -4.89
C THR A 43 60.19 -36.07 -3.47
N SER A 44 60.71 -37.29 -3.28
CA SER A 44 60.77 -37.94 -1.98
C SER A 44 61.85 -37.27 -1.11
N VAL A 45 61.43 -36.41 -0.19
CA VAL A 45 62.24 -35.95 0.93
C VAL A 45 62.43 -37.14 1.88
N GLU A 46 63.67 -37.54 2.15
CA GLU A 46 63.97 -38.56 3.14
C GLU A 46 63.59 -38.05 4.54
N PHE A 47 62.78 -38.84 5.23
CA PHE A 47 62.20 -38.53 6.53
C PHE A 47 63.22 -38.85 7.63
N ASP A 48 63.81 -37.80 8.22
CA ASP A 48 64.64 -37.93 9.43
C ASP A 48 63.71 -38.04 10.65
N ALA A 49 63.69 -39.21 11.28
CA ALA A 49 62.77 -39.53 12.35
C ALA A 49 63.19 -38.91 13.70
N ASP A 50 64.43 -38.45 13.86
CA ASP A 50 64.94 -37.94 15.15
C ASP A 50 64.68 -36.44 15.36
N ASP A 51 64.33 -35.70 14.30
CA ASP A 51 63.99 -34.27 14.36
C ASP A 51 62.49 -34.01 14.65
N THR A 52 61.73 -35.07 14.98
CA THR A 52 60.26 -35.01 15.17
C THR A 52 59.80 -35.10 16.62
N SER A 53 60.72 -35.11 17.58
CA SER A 53 60.35 -35.10 19.00
C SER A 53 60.05 -33.68 19.48
N TYR A 54 58.85 -33.18 19.13
CA TYR A 54 58.27 -31.99 19.76
C TYR A 54 58.38 -32.14 21.28
N SER A 55 58.88 -31.12 21.96
CA SER A 55 58.94 -31.13 23.42
C SER A 55 57.54 -31.28 24.02
N PRO A 56 57.38 -31.86 25.23
CA PRO A 56 56.09 -31.94 25.89
C PRO A 56 55.37 -30.58 25.97
N ALA A 57 56.10 -29.48 26.10
CA ALA A 57 55.55 -28.13 26.08
C ALA A 57 54.98 -27.73 24.70
N GLU A 58 55.65 -28.09 23.60
CA GLU A 58 55.20 -27.80 22.23
C GLU A 58 54.01 -28.66 21.82
N THR A 59 53.97 -29.93 22.25
CA THR A 59 52.80 -30.78 22.02
C THR A 59 51.58 -30.30 22.82
N HIS A 60 51.78 -29.80 24.04
CA HIS A 60 50.70 -29.19 24.82
C HIS A 60 50.21 -27.86 24.24
N SER A 61 51.11 -26.99 23.77
CA SER A 61 50.72 -25.72 23.14
C SER A 61 50.00 -25.93 21.81
N MET A 62 50.45 -26.88 20.98
CA MET A 62 49.77 -27.24 19.73
C MET A 62 48.37 -27.81 19.98
N ASN A 63 48.22 -28.65 21.00
CA ASN A 63 46.89 -29.16 21.40
C ASN A 63 45.98 -28.06 21.96
N GLN A 64 46.53 -27.08 22.68
CA GLN A 64 45.75 -25.94 23.16
C GLN A 64 45.29 -25.07 22.00
N LEU A 65 46.18 -24.74 21.05
CA LEU A 65 45.84 -23.98 19.86
C LEU A 65 44.80 -24.71 18.99
N SER A 66 44.89 -26.04 18.87
CA SER A 66 43.90 -26.84 18.16
C SER A 66 42.52 -26.76 18.82
N LYS A 67 42.44 -26.78 20.16
CA LYS A 67 41.19 -26.60 20.91
C LYS A 67 40.63 -25.19 20.75
N GLU A 68 41.47 -24.17 20.81
CA GLU A 68 41.06 -22.78 20.60
C GLU A 68 40.56 -22.56 19.17
N LEU A 69 41.23 -23.15 18.16
CA LEU A 69 40.81 -23.08 16.77
C LEU A 69 39.48 -23.81 16.54
N ALA A 70 39.29 -24.98 17.15
CA ALA A 70 38.02 -25.69 17.11
C ALA A 70 36.89 -24.87 17.75
N ALA A 71 37.13 -24.26 18.91
CA ALA A 71 36.15 -23.39 19.58
C ALA A 71 35.84 -22.12 18.77
N LEU A 72 36.84 -21.52 18.11
CA LEU A 72 36.66 -20.38 17.21
C LEU A 72 35.84 -20.76 15.97
N LYS A 73 36.09 -21.95 15.39
CA LYS A 73 35.32 -22.46 14.26
C LYS A 73 33.86 -22.68 14.63
N GLU A 74 33.59 -23.29 15.78
CA GLU A 74 32.22 -23.51 16.27
C GLU A 74 31.50 -22.18 16.48
N LYS A 75 32.17 -21.21 17.12
CA LYS A 75 31.62 -19.86 17.32
C LYS A 75 31.35 -19.11 16.02
N LEU A 76 32.18 -19.31 14.99
CA LEU A 76 31.94 -18.73 13.66
C LEU A 76 30.72 -19.36 12.99
N LEU A 77 30.57 -20.68 13.10
CA LEU A 77 29.44 -21.41 12.53
C LEU A 77 28.12 -21.02 13.21
N ASP A 78 28.12 -20.83 14.53
CA ASP A 78 26.95 -20.32 15.26
C ASP A 78 26.57 -18.90 14.82
N ARG A 79 27.57 -18.04 14.56
CA ARG A 79 27.33 -16.66 14.08
C ARG A 79 26.82 -16.63 12.66
N GLU A 80 27.30 -17.51 11.79
CA GLU A 80 26.80 -17.66 10.42
C GLU A 80 25.33 -18.08 10.45
N ASN A 81 24.98 -19.11 11.24
CA ASN A 81 23.59 -19.55 11.41
C ASN A 81 22.69 -18.44 11.98
N GLU A 82 23.19 -17.64 12.92
CA GLU A 82 22.44 -16.50 13.48
C GLU A 82 22.23 -15.40 12.43
N LEU A 83 23.24 -15.11 11.60
CA LEU A 83 23.14 -14.14 10.53
C LEU A 83 22.15 -14.61 9.45
N ASP A 84 22.22 -15.85 9.01
CA ASP A 84 21.29 -16.44 8.04
C ASP A 84 19.84 -16.37 8.54
N ALA A 85 19.61 -16.67 9.83
CA ALA A 85 18.29 -16.56 10.44
C ALA A 85 17.78 -15.11 10.45
N ARG A 86 18.65 -14.13 10.72
CA ARG A 86 18.31 -12.71 10.69
C ARG A 86 18.05 -12.22 9.28
N GLU A 87 18.85 -12.63 8.30
CA GLU A 87 18.65 -12.27 6.90
C GLU A 87 17.32 -12.81 6.37
N SER A 88 16.98 -14.05 6.74
CA SER A 88 15.67 -14.64 6.42
C SER A 88 14.52 -13.84 7.05
N ALA A 89 14.63 -13.46 8.32
CA ALA A 89 13.62 -12.62 8.97
C ALA A 89 13.46 -11.26 8.30
N ILE A 90 14.58 -10.60 7.95
CA ILE A 90 14.57 -9.31 7.24
C ILE A 90 13.93 -9.45 5.86
N ALA A 91 14.19 -10.53 5.14
CA ALA A 91 13.59 -10.78 3.82
C ALA A 91 12.06 -10.93 3.92
N MET A 92 11.57 -11.64 4.93
CA MET A 92 10.14 -11.78 5.19
C MET A 92 9.49 -10.43 5.55
N ASP A 93 10.13 -9.63 6.40
CA ASP A 93 9.63 -8.30 6.78
C ASP A 93 9.60 -7.35 5.57
N LEU A 94 10.60 -7.44 4.68
CA LEU A 94 10.67 -6.65 3.47
C LEU A 94 9.53 -6.99 2.50
N GLU A 95 9.22 -8.28 2.31
CA GLU A 95 8.07 -8.71 1.50
C GLU A 95 6.74 -8.21 2.08
N ALA A 96 6.57 -8.28 3.40
CA ALA A 96 5.39 -7.76 4.08
C ALA A 96 5.23 -6.24 3.89
N LEU A 97 6.34 -5.48 3.98
CA LEU A 97 6.36 -4.03 3.74
C LEU A 97 6.02 -3.69 2.28
N GLU A 98 6.54 -4.44 1.31
CA GLU A 98 6.20 -4.25 -0.10
C GLU A 98 4.71 -4.47 -0.37
N LYS A 99 4.12 -5.51 0.25
CA LYS A 99 2.69 -5.77 0.17
C LYS A 99 1.87 -4.62 0.77
N GLN A 100 2.22 -4.16 1.97
CA GLN A 100 1.55 -3.01 2.61
C GLN A 100 1.65 -1.74 1.75
N LYS A 101 2.81 -1.47 1.16
CA LYS A 101 3.01 -0.33 0.26
C LYS A 101 2.10 -0.41 -0.97
N LYS A 102 1.93 -1.61 -1.54
CA LYS A 102 1.01 -1.83 -2.68
C LYS A 102 -0.44 -1.59 -2.29
N GLU A 103 -0.89 -2.12 -1.15
CA GLU A 103 -2.24 -1.90 -0.63
C GLU A 103 -2.50 -0.41 -0.37
N MET A 104 -1.53 0.30 0.24
CA MET A 104 -1.64 1.73 0.48
C MET A 104 -1.77 2.55 -0.82
N ASN A 105 -1.01 2.19 -1.86
CA ASN A 105 -1.14 2.85 -3.16
C ASN A 105 -2.52 2.60 -3.78
N GLN A 106 -3.06 1.38 -3.67
CA GLN A 106 -4.40 1.07 -4.16
C GLN A 106 -5.48 1.88 -3.42
N ILE A 107 -5.38 1.98 -2.09
CA ILE A 107 -6.30 2.81 -1.30
C ILE A 107 -6.22 4.27 -1.73
N ARG A 108 -5.01 4.79 -1.94
CA ARG A 108 -4.81 6.16 -2.40
C ARG A 108 -5.42 6.39 -3.78
N GLU A 109 -5.30 5.45 -4.70
CA GLU A 109 -5.92 5.51 -6.03
C GLU A 109 -7.45 5.45 -5.95
N ASP A 110 -8.03 4.55 -5.13
CA ASP A 110 -9.49 4.46 -4.94
C ASP A 110 -10.04 5.75 -4.31
N LEU A 111 -9.36 6.31 -3.31
CA LEU A 111 -9.75 7.59 -2.71
C LEU A 111 -9.67 8.73 -3.71
N ALA A 112 -8.60 8.81 -4.51
CA ALA A 112 -8.47 9.85 -5.54
C ALA A 112 -9.57 9.74 -6.61
N ALA A 113 -9.92 8.52 -7.03
CA ALA A 113 -11.01 8.28 -7.96
C ALA A 113 -12.36 8.70 -7.36
N ARG A 114 -12.64 8.34 -6.11
CA ARG A 114 -13.89 8.73 -5.42
C ARG A 114 -13.99 10.23 -5.19
N LEU A 115 -12.89 10.90 -4.89
CA LEU A 115 -12.86 12.36 -4.78
C LEU A 115 -13.15 13.02 -6.12
N ALA A 116 -12.54 12.55 -7.21
CA ALA A 116 -12.84 13.05 -8.55
C ALA A 116 -14.31 12.82 -8.95
N ASP A 117 -14.87 11.65 -8.63
CA ASP A 117 -16.29 11.35 -8.84
C ASP A 117 -17.19 12.27 -7.98
N PHE A 118 -16.77 12.60 -6.76
CA PHE A 118 -17.50 13.50 -5.88
C PHE A 118 -17.47 14.94 -6.40
N GLU A 119 -16.30 15.46 -6.76
CA GLU A 119 -16.14 16.79 -7.36
C GLU A 119 -16.93 16.92 -8.67
N ALA A 120 -16.92 15.88 -9.52
CA ALA A 120 -17.71 15.86 -10.75
C ALA A 120 -19.22 15.90 -10.50
N ARG A 121 -19.68 15.38 -9.35
CA ARG A 121 -21.10 15.45 -8.93
C ARG A 121 -21.43 16.76 -8.22
N GLN A 122 -20.46 17.39 -7.57
CA GLN A 122 -20.64 18.64 -6.83
C GLN A 122 -21.00 19.83 -7.74
N GLY A 123 -20.75 19.71 -9.06
CA GLY A 123 -21.12 20.72 -10.07
C GLY A 123 -22.14 20.24 -11.13
N GLN A 124 -22.80 19.10 -10.93
CA GLN A 124 -23.94 18.75 -11.78
C GLN A 124 -25.18 19.49 -11.28
N ASP A 125 -25.57 20.53 -12.02
CA ASP A 125 -26.86 21.20 -11.85
C ASP A 125 -27.95 20.14 -11.66
N LEU A 126 -28.64 20.22 -10.53
CA LEU A 126 -29.84 19.42 -10.28
C LEU A 126 -30.79 19.68 -11.45
N SER A 127 -31.11 18.63 -12.22
CA SER A 127 -32.09 18.76 -13.29
C SER A 127 -33.37 19.36 -12.72
N GLU A 128 -34.04 20.23 -13.48
CA GLU A 128 -35.25 20.94 -13.02
C GLU A 128 -36.30 19.98 -12.42
N GLU A 129 -36.37 18.76 -12.93
CA GLU A 129 -37.23 17.67 -12.44
C GLU A 129 -36.85 17.20 -11.04
N LYS A 130 -35.56 17.02 -10.74
CA LYS A 130 -35.10 16.66 -9.39
C LYS A 130 -35.27 17.80 -8.40
N LEU A 131 -35.04 19.04 -8.80
CA LEU A 131 -35.28 20.20 -7.94
C LEU A 131 -36.77 20.27 -7.54
N LYS A 132 -37.68 19.96 -8.47
CA LYS A 132 -39.11 19.88 -8.19
C LYS A 132 -39.44 18.74 -7.22
N GLU A 133 -38.88 17.55 -7.41
CA GLU A 133 -39.02 16.42 -6.49
C GLU A 133 -38.53 16.79 -5.07
N TYR A 134 -37.40 17.49 -4.97
CA TYR A 134 -36.84 17.91 -3.69
C TYR A 134 -37.72 18.94 -2.99
N LYS A 135 -38.26 19.91 -3.74
CA LYS A 135 -39.23 20.87 -3.20
C LYS A 135 -40.51 20.19 -2.71
N ASP A 136 -41.05 19.24 -3.47
CA ASP A 136 -42.26 18.51 -3.08
C ASP A 136 -42.01 17.63 -1.85
N THR A 137 -40.83 17.00 -1.78
CA THR A 137 -40.42 16.19 -0.61
C THR A 137 -40.20 17.06 0.63
N SER A 138 -39.58 18.24 0.49
CA SER A 138 -39.39 19.18 1.60
C SER A 138 -40.74 19.63 2.19
N LYS A 139 -41.73 19.96 1.33
CA LYS A 139 -43.09 20.31 1.78
C LYS A 139 -43.76 19.15 2.51
N ARG A 140 -43.62 17.94 1.98
CA ARG A 140 -44.17 16.73 2.61
C ARG A 140 -43.59 16.50 4.01
N TRP A 141 -42.30 16.75 4.22
CA TRP A 141 -41.69 16.64 5.56
C TRP A 141 -42.29 17.64 6.55
N VAL A 142 -42.59 18.87 6.11
CA VAL A 142 -43.27 19.87 6.94
C VAL A 142 -44.71 19.46 7.23
N GLU A 143 -45.46 19.01 6.22
CA GLU A 143 -46.88 18.64 6.35
C GLU A 143 -47.10 17.39 7.21
N MET A 144 -46.25 16.38 7.07
CA MET A 144 -46.36 15.10 7.79
C MET A 144 -45.73 15.15 9.19
N GLY A 145 -44.93 16.17 9.48
CA GLY A 145 -44.33 16.41 10.79
C GLY A 145 -43.00 15.69 11.03
N PRO A 146 -42.33 16.01 12.15
CA PRO A 146 -40.93 15.68 12.40
C PRO A 146 -40.65 14.19 12.57
N GLU A 147 -41.62 13.40 13.03
CA GLU A 147 -41.49 11.94 13.14
C GLU A 147 -41.32 11.28 11.77
N VAL A 148 -42.22 11.60 10.84
CA VAL A 148 -42.19 11.04 9.47
C VAL A 148 -40.95 11.53 8.72
N ALA A 149 -40.61 12.81 8.85
CA ALA A 149 -39.40 13.38 8.26
C ALA A 149 -38.15 12.63 8.76
N SER A 150 -38.07 12.32 10.05
CA SER A 150 -36.92 11.62 10.63
C SER A 150 -36.74 10.20 10.10
N VAL A 151 -37.85 9.46 9.99
CA VAL A 151 -37.86 8.12 9.39
C VAL A 151 -37.48 8.16 7.91
N GLU A 152 -37.98 9.14 7.16
CA GLU A 152 -37.59 9.30 5.76
C GLU A 152 -36.09 9.62 5.65
N ILE A 153 -35.56 10.61 6.37
CA ILE A 153 -34.13 10.95 6.30
C ILE A 153 -33.24 9.75 6.67
N GLN A 154 -33.62 8.97 7.68
CA GLN A 154 -32.92 7.73 8.05
C GLN A 154 -32.95 6.69 6.92
N ASN A 155 -34.10 6.50 6.25
CA ASN A 155 -34.22 5.62 5.09
C ASN A 155 -33.32 6.05 3.92
N TRP A 156 -33.16 7.36 3.70
CA TRP A 156 -32.26 7.87 2.66
C TRP A 156 -30.79 7.63 3.03
N ARG A 157 -30.40 7.75 4.31
CA ARG A 157 -29.08 7.35 4.82
C ARG A 157 -28.80 5.87 4.54
N GLN A 158 -29.74 4.99 4.89
CA GLN A 158 -29.62 3.54 4.64
C GLN A 158 -29.46 3.20 3.15
N LYS A 159 -30.13 3.95 2.27
CA LYS A 159 -30.04 3.80 0.81
C LYS A 159 -28.80 4.46 0.18
N ARG A 160 -27.85 4.95 0.98
CA ARG A 160 -26.67 5.70 0.52
C ARG A 160 -27.00 6.97 -0.29
N ARG A 161 -28.17 7.55 -0.04
CA ARG A 161 -28.66 8.81 -0.66
C ARG A 161 -28.74 9.94 0.37
N PHE A 162 -27.84 9.93 1.36
CA PHE A 162 -27.88 10.91 2.45
C PHE A 162 -27.64 12.34 1.93
N GLU A 163 -26.75 12.52 0.96
CA GLU A 163 -26.50 13.82 0.32
C GLU A 163 -27.78 14.44 -0.26
N GLU A 164 -28.64 13.64 -0.86
CA GLU A 164 -29.91 14.13 -1.41
C GLU A 164 -30.87 14.55 -0.30
N ALA A 165 -30.92 13.79 0.81
CA ALA A 165 -31.72 14.16 1.97
C ALA A 165 -31.22 15.45 2.63
N LEU A 166 -29.90 15.65 2.66
CA LEU A 166 -29.28 16.89 3.13
C LEU A 166 -29.66 18.07 2.23
N SER A 167 -29.60 17.92 0.90
CA SER A 167 -30.02 18.96 -0.04
C SER A 167 -31.51 19.31 0.08
N ILE A 168 -32.38 18.31 0.33
CA ILE A 168 -33.82 18.55 0.61
C ILE A 168 -33.98 19.30 1.93
N PHE A 169 -33.20 18.93 2.95
CA PHE A 169 -33.22 19.56 4.26
C PHE A 169 -32.73 21.02 4.21
N GLU A 170 -31.78 21.36 3.33
CA GLU A 170 -31.33 22.73 3.09
C GLU A 170 -32.44 23.64 2.56
N LEU A 171 -33.38 23.11 1.77
CA LEU A 171 -34.53 23.86 1.24
C LEU A 171 -35.55 24.27 2.31
N LEU A 172 -35.53 23.63 3.47
CA LEU A 172 -36.43 23.96 4.58
C LEU A 172 -36.06 25.30 5.23
N LYS A 173 -37.04 26.00 5.79
CA LYS A 173 -36.77 27.17 6.63
C LYS A 173 -36.24 26.73 7.99
N ALA A 174 -35.46 27.58 8.66
CA ALA A 174 -34.94 27.29 10.00
C ALA A 174 -36.04 26.91 11.02
N GLU A 175 -37.22 27.52 10.87
CA GLU A 175 -38.43 27.27 11.68
C GLU A 175 -38.92 25.82 11.55
N ASP A 176 -38.80 25.24 10.36
CA ASP A 176 -39.27 23.89 10.03
C ASP A 176 -38.19 22.82 10.30
N LYS A 177 -36.90 23.22 10.26
CA LYS A 177 -35.76 22.36 10.59
C LYS A 177 -35.68 22.04 12.08
N ALA A 178 -35.94 23.03 12.93
CA ALA A 178 -35.75 22.91 14.39
C ALA A 178 -36.61 21.80 15.04
N PRO A 179 -37.90 21.62 14.70
CA PRO A 179 -38.70 20.51 15.19
C PRO A 179 -38.18 19.13 14.79
N ILE A 180 -37.65 19.00 13.56
CA ILE A 180 -37.09 17.74 13.05
C ILE A 180 -35.82 17.38 13.81
N ILE A 181 -34.87 18.31 13.92
CA ILE A 181 -33.63 18.12 14.68
C ILE A 181 -33.93 17.82 16.15
N SER A 182 -34.84 18.58 16.77
CA SER A 182 -35.22 18.36 18.16
C SER A 182 -35.86 17.00 18.38
N PHE A 183 -36.69 16.52 17.44
CA PHE A 183 -37.29 15.19 17.54
C PHE A 183 -36.23 14.09 17.49
N MET A 184 -35.27 14.20 16.57
CA MET A 184 -34.18 13.23 16.42
C MET A 184 -33.24 13.21 17.63
N LEU A 185 -32.88 14.39 18.17
CA LEU A 185 -32.02 14.50 19.37
C LEU A 185 -32.69 13.98 20.64
N ASN A 186 -34.02 14.07 20.72
CA ASN A 186 -34.80 13.57 21.85
C ASN A 186 -35.21 12.10 21.69
N SER A 187 -34.75 11.43 20.63
CA SER A 187 -35.01 10.00 20.41
C SER A 187 -34.05 9.14 21.23
N ASP A 188 -34.49 7.95 21.63
CA ASP A 188 -33.64 6.94 22.29
C ASP A 188 -32.76 6.15 21.29
N ASP A 189 -32.83 6.44 19.98
CA ASP A 189 -32.02 5.80 18.94
C ASP A 189 -30.74 6.60 18.65
N ASP A 190 -29.59 6.05 19.03
CA ASP A 190 -28.26 6.62 18.76
C ASP A 190 -28.07 7.00 17.28
N ALA A 191 -28.66 6.23 16.34
CA ALA A 191 -28.54 6.50 14.92
C ALA A 191 -29.27 7.77 14.48
N LEU A 192 -30.36 8.14 15.18
CA LEU A 192 -31.10 9.38 14.95
C LEU A 192 -30.38 10.58 15.58
N ILE A 193 -29.73 10.40 16.73
CA ILE A 193 -28.92 11.42 17.37
C ILE A 193 -27.73 11.81 16.47
N GLU A 194 -26.96 10.82 15.98
CA GLU A 194 -25.87 11.06 15.03
C GLU A 194 -26.34 11.78 13.75
N LEU A 195 -27.54 11.44 13.29
CA LEU A 195 -28.13 12.01 12.09
C LEU A 195 -28.53 13.47 12.31
N ALA A 196 -29.07 13.79 13.48
CA ALA A 196 -29.36 15.17 13.88
C ALA A 196 -28.09 16.02 13.96
N ASP A 197 -27.01 15.47 14.52
CA ASP A 197 -25.73 16.14 14.58
C ASP A 197 -25.17 16.41 13.17
N ALA A 198 -25.25 15.44 12.26
CA ALA A 198 -24.82 15.61 10.87
C ALA A 198 -25.64 16.69 10.13
N LEU A 199 -26.96 16.70 10.32
CA LEU A 199 -27.86 17.74 9.76
C LEU A 199 -27.52 19.13 10.31
N ALA A 200 -27.30 19.24 11.62
CA ALA A 200 -26.94 20.50 12.28
C ALA A 200 -25.53 20.99 11.88
N MET A 201 -24.57 20.08 11.63
CA MET A 201 -23.24 20.44 11.13
C MET A 201 -23.31 21.03 9.72
N ARG A 202 -24.17 20.50 8.84
CA ARG A 202 -24.35 21.04 7.49
C ARG A 202 -25.07 22.39 7.49
N ASP A 203 -26.10 22.56 8.32
CA ASP A 203 -26.79 23.85 8.48
C ASP A 203 -25.85 24.97 8.97
N ARG A 204 -24.77 24.60 9.68
CA ARG A 204 -23.69 25.52 10.10
C ARG A 204 -22.58 25.73 9.06
N GLY A 205 -22.68 25.13 7.88
CA GLY A 205 -21.67 25.23 6.81
C GLY A 205 -20.35 24.49 7.12
N LEU A 206 -20.36 23.54 8.06
CA LEU A 206 -19.17 22.76 8.44
C LEU A 206 -18.98 21.51 7.56
N LEU A 207 -19.97 21.21 6.71
CA LEU A 207 -19.90 20.18 5.67
C LEU A 207 -20.03 20.86 4.30
N PRO A 208 -19.43 20.29 3.22
CA PRO A 208 -19.59 20.84 1.87
C PRO A 208 -21.08 20.91 1.51
N SER A 209 -21.59 22.11 1.24
CA SER A 209 -22.92 22.33 0.68
C SER A 209 -22.86 22.27 -0.85
N LEU A 210 -23.97 21.91 -1.47
CA LEU A 210 -24.21 22.25 -2.87
C LEU A 210 -24.66 23.71 -2.87
N ASP A 211 -23.95 24.59 -3.56
CA ASP A 211 -24.37 25.99 -3.73
C ASP A 211 -25.62 26.04 -4.63
N LEU A 212 -26.79 25.87 -4.02
CA LEU A 212 -28.09 25.91 -4.68
C LEU A 212 -28.55 27.34 -4.99
N ASP A 213 -27.90 28.36 -4.39
CA ASP A 213 -28.22 29.78 -4.59
C ASP A 213 -27.68 30.35 -5.92
N GLU A 214 -26.74 29.68 -6.58
CA GLU A 214 -26.28 30.08 -7.93
C GLU A 214 -27.30 29.76 -9.04
N LEU A 215 -28.36 29.01 -8.72
CA LEU A 215 -29.40 28.55 -9.64
C LEU A 215 -30.69 29.40 -9.63
N SER A 216 -30.73 30.51 -8.89
CA SER A 216 -31.84 31.46 -8.97
C SER A 216 -31.54 32.58 -9.98
N PRO A 217 -32.12 32.58 -11.20
CA PRO A 217 -32.15 33.80 -12.00
C PRO A 217 -33.06 34.79 -11.26
N ASN A 218 -32.57 36.01 -11.02
CA ASN A 218 -33.42 37.14 -10.65
C ASN A 218 -34.46 37.43 -11.75
#